data_AF-A0A351IWR1-F1
#
_entry.id   AF-A0A351IWR1-F1
#
_cell.length_a   1.000
_cell.length_b   1.000
_cell.length_c   1.000
_cell.angle_alpha   90.00
_cell.angle_beta   90.00
_cell.angle_gamma   90.00
#
_symmetry.space_group_name_H-M   'P 1'
#
loop_
_entity.id
_entity.type
_entity.pdbx_description
1 polymer ?
#
loop_
_entity_poly.entity_id
_entity_poly.type
_entity_poly.pdbx_seq_one_letter_code
_entity_poly.pdbx_strand_id
1 'polypeptide(L)'
;MLTDHEATHVMRALDALDELEAAAVKLVRAELACGPAIDGLIADPLTAGTRLDVLCLVDTIAADLLAAMGRTDTVRRLVDEAPAGGARDALVEYLAGQGST
;
A
#
# COMPACT_ATOMS: atom_id res chain seq x y z
N MET A 1 24.63 1.29 -26.79
CA MET A 1 23.93 2.59 -26.87
C MET A 1 22.51 2.30 -27.28
N LEU A 2 21.53 2.85 -26.57
CA LEU A 2 20.13 2.76 -26.97
C LEU A 2 19.90 3.67 -28.18
N THR A 3 19.04 3.24 -29.09
CA THR A 3 18.50 4.11 -30.15
C THR A 3 17.54 5.14 -29.56
N ASP A 4 17.30 6.25 -30.25
CA ASP A 4 16.37 7.30 -29.79
C ASP A 4 14.95 6.76 -29.51
N HIS A 5 14.52 5.77 -30.29
CA HIS A 5 13.23 5.12 -30.10
C HIS A 5 13.19 4.28 -28.82
N GLU A 6 14.22 3.47 -28.56
CA GLU A 6 14.34 2.69 -27.33
C GLU A 6 14.46 3.62 -26.11
N ALA A 7 15.23 4.70 -26.22
CA ALA A 7 15.35 5.70 -25.16
C ALA A 7 13.99 6.35 -24.84
N THR A 8 13.19 6.69 -25.86
CA THR A 8 11.83 7.23 -25.67
C THR A 8 10.91 6.24 -24.97
N HIS A 9 10.97 4.95 -25.32
CA HIS A 9 10.17 3.91 -24.68
C HIS A 9 10.56 3.71 -23.21
N VAL A 10 11.87 3.72 -22.91
CA VAL A 10 12.36 3.64 -21.54
C VAL A 10 11.87 4.82 -20.71
N MET A 11 11.97 6.05 -21.22
CA MET A 11 11.49 7.24 -20.50
C MET A 11 10.01 7.15 -20.16
N ARG A 12 9.16 6.76 -21.12
CA ARG A 12 7.72 6.57 -20.86
C ARG A 12 7.43 5.48 -19.84
N ALA A 13 8.20 4.40 -19.84
CA ALA A 13 8.04 3.34 -18.86
C ALA A 13 8.40 3.82 -17.45
N LEU A 14 9.46 4.63 -17.32
CA LEU A 14 9.85 5.26 -16.07
C LEU A 14 8.77 6.24 -15.58
N ASP A 15 8.25 7.10 -16.46
CA ASP A 15 7.15 8.02 -16.12
C ASP A 15 5.92 7.26 -15.59
N ALA A 16 5.55 6.15 -16.26
CA ALA A 16 4.43 5.31 -15.82
C ALA A 16 4.69 4.62 -14.48
N LEU A 17 5.94 4.24 -14.18
CA LEU A 17 6.32 3.69 -12.88
C LEU A 17 6.22 4.77 -11.78
N ASP A 18 6.64 6.00 -12.06
CA ASP A 18 6.50 7.11 -11.10
C ASP A 18 5.02 7.41 -10.80
N GLU A 19 4.16 7.40 -11.81
CA GLU A 19 2.70 7.55 -11.62
C GLU A 19 2.11 6.41 -10.79
N LEU A 20 2.55 5.18 -11.04
CA LEU A 20 2.12 3.99 -10.31
C LEU A 20 2.57 4.03 -8.84
N GLU A 21 3.81 4.46 -8.57
CA GLU A 21 4.31 4.71 -7.20
C GLU A 21 3.40 5.70 -6.47
N ALA A 22 3.10 6.84 -7.11
CA ALA A 22 2.26 7.88 -6.53
C ALA A 22 0.83 7.38 -6.24
N ALA A 23 0.28 6.52 -7.10
CA ALA A 23 -1.03 5.90 -6.89
C ALA A 23 -0.99 4.91 -5.72
N ALA A 24 0.03 4.06 -5.63
CA ALA A 24 0.20 3.10 -4.54
C ALA A 24 0.32 3.80 -3.17
N VAL A 25 1.10 4.90 -3.08
CA VAL A 25 1.20 5.70 -1.87
C VAL A 25 -0.16 6.27 -1.44
N LYS A 26 -0.97 6.76 -2.40
CA LYS A 26 -2.31 7.28 -2.11
C LYS A 26 -3.23 6.19 -1.57
N LEU A 27 -3.17 4.97 -2.12
CA LEU A 27 -3.95 3.83 -1.65
C LEU A 27 -3.60 3.47 -0.21
N VAL A 28 -2.31 3.28 0.09
CA VAL A 28 -1.85 2.96 1.46
C VAL A 28 -2.27 4.05 2.45
N ARG A 29 -2.11 5.33 2.08
CA ARG A 29 -2.54 6.44 2.95
C ARG A 29 -4.04 6.46 3.18
N ALA A 30 -4.84 6.21 2.14
CA ALA A 30 -6.30 6.20 2.24
C ALA A 30 -6.76 5.06 3.17
N GLU A 31 -6.18 3.87 3.03
CA GLU A 31 -6.47 2.73 3.90
C GLU A 31 -6.15 3.07 5.36
N LEU A 32 -4.93 3.54 5.63
CA LEU A 32 -4.50 3.90 6.98
C LEU A 32 -5.39 4.96 7.63
N ALA A 33 -5.88 5.93 6.84
CA ALA A 33 -6.81 6.94 7.34
C ALA A 33 -8.22 6.38 7.61
N CYS A 34 -8.68 5.44 6.79
CA CYS A 34 -9.99 4.80 6.92
C CYS A 34 -10.00 3.66 7.96
N GLY A 35 -8.84 3.10 8.31
CA GLY A 35 -8.67 1.93 9.17
C GLY A 35 -9.57 1.92 10.40
N PRO A 36 -9.57 2.96 11.26
CA PRO A 36 -10.42 2.99 12.46
C PRO A 36 -11.92 2.90 12.17
N ALA A 37 -12.38 3.48 11.05
CA ALA A 37 -13.78 3.40 10.65
C ALA A 37 -14.12 2.00 10.12
N ILE A 38 -13.22 1.39 9.35
CA ILE A 38 -13.36 0.01 8.87
C ILE A 38 -13.37 -0.97 10.05
N ASP A 39 -12.49 -0.80 11.04
CA ASP A 39 -12.46 -1.63 12.25
C ASP A 39 -13.80 -1.58 13.00
N GLY A 40 -14.36 -0.38 13.16
CA GLY A 40 -15.67 -0.19 13.77
C GLY A 40 -16.79 -0.89 12.99
N LEU A 41 -16.73 -0.84 11.65
CA LEU A 41 -17.66 -1.57 10.79
C LEU A 41 -17.44 -3.09 10.84
N ILE A 42 -16.21 -3.59 10.99
CA ILE A 42 -15.98 -5.04 11.13
C ILE A 42 -16.53 -5.56 12.46
N ALA A 43 -16.40 -4.76 13.53
CA ALA A 43 -16.87 -5.12 14.87
C ALA A 43 -18.39 -5.02 15.05
N ASP A 44 -19.10 -4.32 14.16
CA ASP A 44 -20.55 -4.14 14.24
C ASP A 44 -21.30 -5.43 13.82
N PRO A 45 -22.18 -5.98 14.69
CA PRO A 45 -22.97 -7.18 14.38
C PRO A 45 -23.87 -7.06 13.13
N LEU A 46 -24.25 -5.85 12.73
CA LEU A 46 -25.10 -5.61 11.55
C LEU A 46 -24.34 -5.73 10.22
N THR A 47 -23.02 -5.59 10.28
CA THR A 47 -22.08 -5.74 9.16
C THR A 47 -21.29 -7.04 9.26
N ALA A 48 -21.59 -7.87 10.26
CA ALA A 48 -21.03 -9.21 10.37
C ALA A 48 -21.32 -10.04 9.11
N GLY A 49 -20.26 -10.54 8.46
CA GLY A 49 -20.35 -11.30 7.21
C GLY A 49 -20.28 -10.46 5.93
N THR A 50 -20.12 -9.13 6.03
CA THR A 50 -19.72 -8.30 4.88
C THR A 50 -18.26 -8.58 4.49
N ARG A 51 -17.94 -8.46 3.19
CA ARG A 51 -16.57 -8.65 2.65
C ARG A 51 -15.63 -7.45 2.94
N LEU A 52 -15.75 -6.84 4.11
CA LEU A 52 -14.91 -5.69 4.49
C LEU A 52 -13.43 -6.09 4.60
N ASP A 53 -13.15 -7.37 4.85
CA ASP A 53 -11.82 -7.97 4.80
C ASP A 53 -11.13 -7.85 3.42
N VAL A 54 -11.89 -7.79 2.32
CA VAL A 54 -11.35 -7.62 0.96
C VAL A 54 -10.81 -6.21 0.72
N LEU A 55 -11.29 -5.20 1.46
CA LEU A 55 -10.77 -3.84 1.37
C LEU A 55 -9.32 -3.78 1.88
N CYS A 56 -9.00 -4.55 2.92
CA CYS A 56 -7.66 -4.74 3.48
C CYS A 56 -6.75 -5.66 2.62
N LEU A 57 -7.09 -5.94 1.37
CA LEU A 57 -6.25 -6.73 0.44
C LEU A 57 -5.57 -5.83 -0.60
N VAL A 58 -6.14 -4.65 -0.85
CA VAL A 58 -5.62 -3.68 -1.83
C VAL A 58 -4.38 -2.96 -1.30
N ASP A 59 -4.27 -2.81 0.02
CA ASP A 59 -3.16 -2.17 0.73
C ASP A 59 -1.90 -3.03 0.76
N THR A 60 -2.01 -4.35 0.93
CA THR A 60 -0.88 -5.27 0.93
C THR A 60 -0.26 -5.35 -0.47
N ILE A 61 -1.07 -5.35 -1.53
CA ILE A 61 -0.59 -5.29 -2.91
C ILE A 61 0.12 -3.95 -3.19
N ALA A 62 -0.45 -2.83 -2.70
CA ALA A 62 0.19 -1.53 -2.83
C ALA A 62 1.50 -1.45 -2.04
N ALA A 63 1.57 -2.07 -0.87
CA ALA A 63 2.78 -2.16 -0.05
C ALA A 63 3.85 -3.07 -0.70
N ASP A 64 3.48 -4.23 -1.23
CA ASP A 64 4.35 -5.13 -2.02
C ASP A 64 4.95 -4.39 -3.23
N LEU A 65 4.12 -3.67 -3.98
CA LEU A 65 4.57 -2.88 -5.11
C LEU A 65 5.58 -1.82 -4.67
N LEU A 66 5.28 -1.06 -3.62
CA LEU A 66 6.19 -0.05 -3.09
C LEU A 66 7.51 -0.68 -2.58
N ALA A 67 7.45 -1.85 -1.94
CA ALA A 67 8.63 -2.59 -1.52
C ALA A 67 9.48 -3.02 -2.73
N ALA A 68 8.87 -3.55 -3.79
CA ALA A 68 9.55 -3.92 -5.03
C ALA A 68 10.20 -2.71 -5.74
N MET A 69 9.65 -1.51 -5.55
CA MET A 69 10.22 -0.24 -6.04
C MET A 69 11.27 0.37 -5.08
N GLY A 70 11.63 -0.32 -3.99
CA GLY A 70 12.59 0.16 -3.01
C GLY A 70 12.07 1.31 -2.14
N ARG A 71 10.74 1.37 -1.91
CA ARG A 71 10.05 2.41 -1.12
C ARG A 71 9.56 1.91 0.24
N THR A 72 10.15 0.85 0.77
CA THR A 72 9.79 0.28 2.09
C THR A 72 9.82 1.31 3.21
N ASP A 73 10.79 2.23 3.23
CA ASP A 73 10.86 3.29 4.25
C ASP A 73 9.75 4.35 4.12
N THR A 74 9.22 4.55 2.92
CA THR A 74 8.01 5.37 2.73
C THR A 74 6.80 4.69 3.34
N VAL A 75 6.64 3.37 3.14
CA VAL A 75 5.55 2.60 3.77
C VAL A 75 5.66 2.64 5.29
N ARG A 76 6.86 2.40 5.85
CA ARG A 76 7.11 2.50 7.30
C ARG A 76 6.69 3.84 7.88
N ARG A 77 7.10 4.95 7.28
CA ARG A 77 6.71 6.30 7.74
C ARG A 77 5.21 6.51 7.72
N LEU A 78 4.53 6.07 6.66
CA LEU A 78 3.07 6.18 6.58
C LEU A 78 2.39 5.40 7.71
N VAL A 79 2.86 4.19 8.01
CA VAL A 79 2.37 3.34 9.10
C VAL A 79 2.66 3.96 10.48
N ASP A 80 3.82 4.57 10.66
CA ASP A 80 4.21 5.24 11.91
C ASP A 80 3.36 6.49 12.19
N GLU A 81 2.99 7.24 11.14
CA GLU A 81 2.16 8.44 11.22
C GLU A 81 0.64 8.15 11.30
N ALA A 82 0.23 6.91 11.02
CA ALA A 82 -1.17 6.52 10.95
C ALA A 82 -1.84 6.42 12.34
N PRO A 83 -3.17 6.66 12.42
CA PRO A 83 -3.94 6.34 13.62
C PRO A 83 -3.87 4.84 13.93
N ALA A 84 -4.05 4.47 15.20
CA ALA A 84 -4.16 3.07 15.59
C ALA A 84 -5.40 2.43 14.95
N GLY A 85 -5.25 1.22 14.42
CA GLY A 85 -6.31 0.45 13.77
C GLY A 85 -5.77 -0.80 13.09
N GLY A 86 -6.66 -1.71 12.71
CA GLY A 86 -6.34 -3.02 12.14
C GLY A 86 -5.49 -2.94 10.88
N ALA A 87 -5.76 -1.95 10.00
CA ALA A 87 -4.95 -1.71 8.81
C ALA A 87 -3.49 -1.35 9.14
N ARG A 88 -3.27 -0.54 10.18
CA ARG A 88 -1.93 -0.19 10.65
C ARG A 88 -1.23 -1.43 11.21
N ASP A 89 -1.91 -2.18 12.06
CA ASP A 89 -1.35 -3.37 12.71
C ASP A 89 -0.99 -4.46 11.68
N ALA A 90 -1.85 -4.67 10.68
CA ALA A 90 -1.59 -5.60 9.57
C ALA A 90 -0.35 -5.19 8.76
N LEU A 91 -0.20 -3.90 8.44
CA LEU A 91 0.99 -3.41 7.73
C LEU A 91 2.26 -3.48 8.59
N VAL A 92 2.16 -3.27 9.91
CA VAL A 92 3.29 -3.48 10.84
C VAL A 92 3.75 -4.93 10.81
N GLU A 93 2.80 -5.88 10.92
CA GLU A 93 3.10 -7.32 10.88
C GLU A 93 3.72 -7.73 9.54
N TYR A 94 3.12 -7.27 8.44
CA TYR A 94 3.64 -7.49 7.09
C TYR A 94 5.08 -6.99 6.93
N LEU A 95 5.38 -5.75 7.37
CA LEU A 95 6.72 -5.17 7.29
C LEU A 95 7.74 -5.90 8.18
N ALA A 96 7.30 -6.45 9.31
CA ALA A 96 8.14 -7.27 10.18
C ALA A 96 8.50 -8.62 9.52
N GLY A 97 7.56 -9.22 8.77
CA GLY A 97 7.79 -10.46 8.01
C GLY A 97 8.75 -10.31 6.84
N GLN A 98 8.77 -9.14 6.17
CA GLN A 98 9.65 -8.84 5.03
C GLN A 98 11.14 -8.70 5.41
N GLY A 99 11.47 -8.55 6.71
CA GLY A 99 12.86 -8.42 7.19
C GLY A 99 13.57 -9.75 7.44
N SER A 100 12.92 -10.89 7.20
CA SER A 100 13.40 -12.23 7.57
C SER A 100 13.98 -13.05 6.41
N THR A 101 14.16 -12.48 5.22
CA THR A 101 14.70 -13.17 4.03
C THR A 101 16.08 -12.70 3.62
#